data_AF-A0AAD9GLC8-F1
#
_entry.id   AF-A0AAD9GLC8-F1
#
_cell.length_a   1.000
_cell.length_b   1.000
_cell.length_c   1.000
_cell.angle_alpha   90.00
_cell.angle_beta   90.00
_cell.angle_gamma   90.00
#
_symmetry.space_group_name_H-M   'P 1'
#
loop_
_entity.id
_entity.type
_entity.pdbx_description
1 polymer ?
#
loop_
_entity_poly.entity_id
_entity_poly.type
_entity_poly.pdbx_seq_one_letter_code
_entity_poly.pdbx_strand_id
1 'polypeptide(L)'
;MDCDIERGIDDKQHTLRHLSSSFGVCASKCRHRGAAFRGGLAGRCLEGVVELFDANGCLLQHGSVTINAVLSRHSDVFGGDATVLHRDVNIVALSGSRFKLSYMVDIAGSWVLSVVLSTGEHLAGSPFDIEIDAAEASPYTTTLGYVKQHSYKSQQKEFIIQVKDGFGNKLRRGGTRLLATCLGAGQVLSLYDCNNGMYRVICDTEPTSSFSQLRVTLMGKDIVNSPFALSSPVKTRASVANPDPFERAFDKYKQRLDKNAEIGSMYSDLCASLVKEQREAVKSYHSTRLQIVHTLPVIFTIDEPDQSLEEQRKQLIDRHARLNEEIEELSAKVRHADDACKEVIDDLVRRVDISTKLHKEAVDAYNIVRSDIEKRTASIGDRQRLISAVKDGDKDAIKRLEESQTLQRAIASYYRGSEKPKDAGKRTQLVSRQYMTNEISSAMISVKPDRPNTLAFWMVEGRFKPSQKA
;
A
#
# COMPACT_ATOMS: atom_id res chain seq x y z
N MET A 1 66.36 53.65 47.40
CA MET A 1 65.08 52.90 47.29
C MET A 1 64.76 52.82 45.81
N ASP A 2 65.66 52.26 44.99
CA ASP A 2 65.97 50.81 44.86
C ASP A 2 64.73 50.11 44.27
N CYS A 3 64.73 49.46 43.10
CA CYS A 3 65.80 48.96 42.24
C CYS A 3 65.21 48.56 40.86
N ASP A 4 66.06 48.62 39.82
CA ASP A 4 66.23 47.73 38.65
C ASP A 4 65.08 47.54 37.62
N ILE A 5 65.20 47.90 36.31
CA ILE A 5 66.12 47.46 35.22
C ILE A 5 65.95 45.95 34.95
N GLU A 6 65.37 45.49 33.83
CA GLU A 6 66.10 45.25 32.58
C GLU A 6 65.24 45.27 31.30
N ARG A 7 65.95 45.59 30.20
CA ARG A 7 65.55 45.68 28.81
C ARG A 7 65.53 44.31 28.14
N GLY A 8 64.69 44.17 27.13
CA GLY A 8 64.83 43.18 26.06
C GLY A 8 64.19 43.71 24.77
N ILE A 9 64.99 44.38 23.94
CA ILE A 9 64.64 44.77 22.57
C ILE A 9 65.07 43.61 21.68
N ASP A 10 64.16 43.08 20.86
CA ASP A 10 64.55 42.48 19.57
C ASP A 10 63.38 42.57 18.57
N ASP A 11 63.42 43.68 17.82
CA ASP A 11 63.40 43.75 16.37
C ASP A 11 62.90 42.51 15.59
N LYS A 12 61.76 42.64 14.90
CA LYS A 12 61.67 42.61 13.42
C LYS A 12 60.26 42.35 12.87
N GLN A 13 60.00 43.11 11.80
CA GLN A 13 59.12 42.81 10.68
C GLN A 13 57.61 43.01 10.87
N HIS A 14 57.20 44.21 10.46
CA HIS A 14 56.14 44.42 9.48
C HIS A 14 55.39 43.15 9.02
N THR A 15 54.20 42.96 9.55
CA THR A 15 53.05 42.71 8.68
C THR A 15 51.95 43.70 9.06
N LEU A 16 51.88 44.77 8.24
CA LEU A 16 50.65 45.50 7.99
C LEU A 16 49.57 44.49 7.59
N ARG A 17 48.87 43.90 8.57
CA ARG A 17 47.53 43.38 8.32
C ARG A 17 46.64 44.59 8.24
N HIS A 18 46.48 45.07 7.02
CA HIS A 18 45.32 45.83 6.59
C HIS A 18 44.10 45.34 7.37
N LEU A 19 43.57 46.22 8.22
CA LEU A 19 42.17 46.18 8.65
C LEU A 19 41.33 46.38 7.38
N SER A 20 41.27 45.37 6.52
CA SER A 20 40.09 45.19 5.69
C SER A 20 39.00 44.77 6.66
N SER A 21 38.20 45.75 7.09
CA SER A 21 36.92 45.50 7.72
C SER A 21 36.16 44.53 6.82
N SER A 22 36.19 43.24 7.17
CA SER A 22 35.41 42.25 6.46
C SER A 22 33.96 42.60 6.72
N PHE A 23 33.31 43.19 5.71
CA PHE A 23 31.85 43.25 5.60
C PHE A 23 31.28 41.83 5.40
N GLY A 24 31.74 40.88 6.22
CA GLY A 24 31.38 39.48 6.19
C GLY A 24 30.29 39.22 7.22
N VAL A 25 29.37 38.33 6.85
CA VAL A 25 28.30 37.86 7.74
C VAL A 25 28.95 37.15 8.93
N CYS A 26 28.48 37.44 10.14
CA CYS A 26 28.94 36.77 11.34
C CYS A 26 27.89 35.74 11.78
N ALA A 27 28.18 34.44 11.58
CA ALA A 27 27.26 33.35 11.85
C ALA A 27 26.72 33.35 13.29
N SER A 28 27.57 33.69 14.27
CA SER A 28 27.25 33.73 15.70
C SER A 28 26.34 34.90 16.13
N LYS A 29 26.25 35.96 15.32
CA LYS A 29 25.39 37.13 15.58
C LYS A 29 24.05 37.09 14.86
N CYS A 30 23.85 36.12 13.98
CA CYS A 30 22.60 35.96 13.25
C CYS A 30 21.42 35.64 14.19
N ARG A 31 20.23 36.14 13.86
CA ARG A 31 19.01 35.93 14.65
C ARG A 31 17.99 35.13 13.86
N HIS A 32 17.21 34.32 14.56
CA HIS A 32 16.17 33.49 13.97
C HIS A 32 14.90 33.58 14.81
N ARG A 33 13.73 33.53 14.16
CA ARG A 33 12.43 33.51 14.84
C ARG A 33 11.38 32.80 13.98
N GLY A 34 10.39 32.18 14.62
CA GLY A 34 9.26 31.54 13.95
C GLY A 34 9.09 30.07 14.34
N ALA A 35 8.02 29.45 13.83
CA ALA A 35 7.66 28.07 14.14
C ALA A 35 8.64 27.06 13.50
N ALA A 36 9.27 27.44 12.38
CA ALA A 36 10.29 26.63 11.71
C ALA A 36 11.50 26.25 12.58
N PHE A 37 11.73 26.92 13.71
CA PHE A 37 12.85 26.61 14.62
C PHE A 37 12.41 25.95 15.92
N ARG A 38 11.09 25.85 16.17
CA ARG A 38 10.53 25.29 17.41
C ARG A 38 9.78 23.99 17.19
N GLY A 39 9.30 23.75 15.96
CA GLY A 39 8.42 22.64 15.65
C GLY A 39 6.95 23.02 15.61
N GLY A 40 6.10 22.00 15.46
CA GLY A 40 4.68 22.17 15.25
C GLY A 40 3.99 20.89 14.86
N LEU A 41 2.85 21.00 14.18
CA LEU A 41 2.02 19.84 13.81
C LEU A 41 2.38 19.33 12.41
N ALA A 42 2.34 18.02 12.23
CA ALA A 42 2.48 17.38 10.93
C ALA A 42 1.45 17.94 9.92
N GLY A 43 1.87 18.08 8.66
CA GLY A 43 1.07 18.61 7.57
C GLY A 43 0.78 20.12 7.60
N ARG A 44 1.23 20.85 8.64
CA ARG A 44 1.19 22.32 8.64
C ARG A 44 2.46 22.90 8.03
N CYS A 45 2.31 24.01 7.30
CA CYS A 45 3.45 24.79 6.83
C CYS A 45 4.11 25.50 8.02
N LEU A 46 5.37 25.14 8.31
CA LEU A 46 6.16 25.78 9.35
C LEU A 46 7.03 26.85 8.71
N GLU A 47 6.89 28.08 9.21
CA GLU A 47 7.59 29.25 8.70
C GLU A 47 8.49 29.88 9.75
N GLY A 48 9.61 30.44 9.29
CA GLY A 48 10.54 31.19 10.12
C GLY A 48 11.30 32.24 9.32
N VAL A 49 11.86 33.21 10.02
CA VAL A 49 12.66 34.28 9.45
C VAL A 49 14.04 34.25 10.10
N VAL A 50 15.08 34.27 9.25
CA VAL A 50 16.47 34.46 9.63
C VAL A 50 16.88 35.88 9.25
N GLU A 51 17.51 36.57 10.19
CA GLU A 51 18.11 37.89 10.00
C GLU A 51 19.63 37.77 10.15
N LEU A 52 20.35 38.15 9.10
CA LEU A 52 21.81 38.09 9.04
C LEU A 52 22.43 39.40 9.55
N PHE A 53 23.43 39.27 10.42
CA PHE A 53 24.16 40.39 11.01
C PHE A 53 25.65 40.30 10.70
N ASP A 54 26.31 41.44 10.62
CA ASP A 54 27.77 41.52 10.50
C ASP A 54 28.47 41.31 11.85
N ALA A 55 29.81 41.32 11.84
CA ALA A 55 30.62 41.22 13.06
C ALA A 55 30.40 42.38 14.05
N ASN A 56 29.82 43.50 13.62
CA ASN A 56 29.52 44.66 14.46
C ASN A 56 28.09 44.61 15.04
N GLY A 57 27.25 43.66 14.60
CA GLY A 57 25.85 43.54 15.02
C GLY A 57 24.90 44.44 14.23
N CYS A 58 25.33 44.96 13.07
CA CYS A 58 24.49 45.70 12.13
C CYS A 58 23.87 44.75 11.09
N LEU A 59 22.67 45.10 10.62
CA LEU A 59 22.01 44.38 9.52
C LEU A 59 22.77 44.64 8.21
N LEU A 60 23.01 43.59 7.44
CA LEU A 60 23.65 43.71 6.14
C LEU A 60 22.71 44.47 5.17
N GLN A 61 23.19 45.58 4.62
CA GLN A 61 22.43 46.39 3.65
C GLN A 61 22.75 46.05 2.20
N HIS A 62 23.97 45.58 1.92
CA HIS A 62 24.42 45.22 0.57
C HIS A 62 25.32 43.98 0.61
N GLY A 63 24.81 42.86 0.08
CA GLY A 63 25.56 41.62 -0.07
C GLY A 63 24.67 40.50 -0.62
N SER A 64 25.12 39.83 -1.68
CA SER A 64 24.47 38.62 -2.21
C SER A 64 24.90 37.41 -1.36
N VAL A 65 24.44 37.36 -0.12
CA VAL A 65 24.69 36.22 0.76
C VAL A 65 23.57 35.21 0.54
N THR A 66 23.92 33.95 0.35
CA THR A 66 22.96 32.85 0.27
C THR A 66 23.06 31.99 1.52
N ILE A 67 21.93 31.41 1.91
CA ILE A 67 21.86 30.43 3.00
C ILE A 67 21.32 29.13 2.44
N ASN A 68 21.82 28.02 2.98
CA ASN A 68 21.32 26.68 2.69
C ASN A 68 20.68 26.12 3.96
N ALA A 69 19.54 25.44 3.81
CA ALA A 69 18.86 24.79 4.91
C ALA A 69 18.49 23.36 4.52
N VAL A 70 18.79 22.40 5.39
CA VAL A 70 18.48 20.98 5.20
C VAL A 70 17.76 20.49 6.44
N LEU A 71 16.62 19.84 6.23
CA LEU A 71 15.86 19.20 7.29
C LEU A 71 16.10 17.69 7.22
N SER A 72 16.64 17.10 8.29
CA SER A 72 16.94 15.67 8.36
C SER A 72 16.30 15.02 9.57
N ARG A 73 15.89 13.76 9.42
CA ARG A 73 15.41 12.93 10.52
C ARG A 73 16.26 11.68 10.64
N HIS A 74 16.70 11.42 11.87
CA HIS A 74 17.29 10.14 12.23
C HIS A 74 16.17 9.19 12.65
N SER A 75 16.05 8.05 11.98
CA SER A 75 15.14 7.00 12.42
C SER A 75 15.75 6.31 13.65
N ASP A 76 15.22 6.59 14.84
CA ASP A 76 15.48 5.77 16.02
C ASP A 76 14.83 4.41 15.82
N VAL A 77 15.59 3.49 15.22
CA VAL A 77 15.27 2.07 15.25
C VAL A 77 16.53 1.38 15.75
N PHE A 78 16.40 0.69 16.89
CA PHE A 78 17.40 -0.18 17.52
C PHE A 78 17.77 -1.41 16.65
N GLY A 79 17.82 -1.27 15.33
CA GLY A 79 18.08 -2.34 14.38
C GLY A 79 18.74 -1.84 13.10
N GLY A 80 20.06 -1.98 13.03
CA GLY A 80 20.80 -2.32 11.81
C GLY A 80 21.14 -1.21 10.80
N ASP A 81 20.22 -0.33 10.41
CA ASP A 81 20.49 0.66 9.34
C ASP A 81 19.65 1.93 9.55
N ALA A 82 20.29 2.98 10.09
CA ALA A 82 19.66 4.28 10.28
C ALA A 82 19.53 5.01 8.94
N THR A 83 18.39 4.87 8.28
CA THR A 83 18.08 5.66 7.08
C THR A 83 17.81 7.11 7.47
N VAL A 84 18.67 8.04 7.03
CA VAL A 84 18.45 9.47 7.25
C VAL A 84 17.46 9.97 6.20
N LEU A 85 16.30 10.43 6.66
CA LEU A 85 15.29 11.03 5.79
C LEU A 85 15.56 12.52 5.65
N HIS A 86 15.78 12.98 4.43
CA HIS A 86 15.96 14.39 4.11
C HIS A 86 14.67 14.99 3.52
N ARG A 87 14.39 16.24 3.90
CA ARG A 87 13.29 17.06 3.36
C ARG A 87 13.84 18.42 2.95
N ASP A 88 13.34 18.90 1.81
CA ASP A 88 13.72 20.19 1.27
C ASP A 88 13.07 21.32 2.06
N VAL A 89 13.84 22.38 2.27
CA VAL A 89 13.38 23.62 2.90
C VAL A 89 13.33 24.70 1.83
N ASN A 90 12.16 25.30 1.63
CA ASN A 90 12.02 26.42 0.72
C ASN A 90 12.52 27.70 1.38
N ILE A 91 13.47 28.37 0.74
CA ILE A 91 14.12 29.59 1.23
C ILE A 91 13.83 30.72 0.26
N VAL A 92 13.19 31.77 0.77
CA VAL A 92 12.85 32.97 -0.01
C VAL A 92 13.54 34.18 0.60
N ALA A 93 14.39 34.86 -0.17
CA ALA A 93 14.99 36.12 0.25
C ALA A 93 13.92 37.23 0.28
N LEU A 94 13.68 37.82 1.45
CA LEU A 94 12.76 38.96 1.62
C LEU A 94 13.47 40.29 1.39
N SER A 95 14.70 40.40 1.90
CA SER A 95 15.62 41.52 1.71
C SER A 95 17.05 41.00 1.80
N GLY A 96 18.06 41.80 1.43
CA GLY A 96 19.46 41.33 1.38
C GLY A 96 19.99 40.67 2.67
N SER A 97 19.42 41.00 3.84
CA SER A 97 19.74 40.42 5.15
C SER A 97 18.65 39.55 5.77
N ARG A 98 17.49 39.36 5.12
CA ARG A 98 16.36 38.60 5.69
C ARG A 98 15.90 37.49 4.77
N PHE A 99 15.82 36.29 5.32
CA PHE A 99 15.39 35.09 4.62
C PHE A 99 14.19 34.47 5.32
N LYS A 100 13.15 34.14 4.54
CA LYS A 100 12.02 33.35 4.99
C LYS A 100 12.31 31.89 4.68
N LEU A 101 12.26 31.04 5.70
CA LEU A 101 12.29 29.59 5.56
C LEU A 101 10.87 29.07 5.70
N SER A 102 10.50 28.13 4.83
CA SER A 102 9.20 27.45 4.87
C SER A 102 9.38 25.99 4.49
N TYR A 103 8.78 25.09 5.26
CA TYR A 103 8.76 23.67 4.95
C TYR A 103 7.51 23.00 5.53
N MET A 104 7.21 21.81 5.04
CA MET A 104 6.08 21.00 5.50
C MET A 104 6.53 19.56 5.66
N VAL A 105 6.15 18.95 6.78
CA VAL A 105 6.53 17.58 7.12
C VAL A 105 5.27 16.80 7.45
N ASP A 106 5.13 15.63 6.83
CA ASP A 106 4.00 14.71 7.00
C ASP A 106 4.22 13.70 8.13
N ILE A 107 5.46 13.49 8.58
CA ILE A 107 5.80 12.51 9.60
C ILE A 107 6.17 13.17 10.94
N ALA A 108 5.44 12.81 11.99
CA ALA A 108 5.74 13.23 13.36
C ALA A 108 7.02 12.58 13.89
N GLY A 109 7.76 13.31 14.73
CA GLY A 109 9.02 12.84 15.32
C GLY A 109 10.02 13.96 15.58
N SER A 110 11.23 13.57 15.99
CA SER A 110 12.36 14.49 16.13
C SER A 110 13.03 14.71 14.77
N TRP A 111 13.25 15.97 14.43
CA TRP A 111 13.89 16.42 13.21
C TRP A 111 15.01 17.40 13.55
N VAL A 112 16.03 17.46 12.70
CA VAL A 112 17.16 18.36 12.83
C VAL A 112 17.16 19.30 11.64
N LEU A 113 17.02 20.60 11.87
CA LEU A 113 17.16 21.64 10.85
C LEU A 113 18.56 22.22 10.92
N SER A 114 19.35 21.95 9.88
CA SER A 114 20.67 22.55 9.70
C SER A 114 20.55 23.76 8.80
N VAL A 115 20.88 24.95 9.29
CA VAL A 115 20.95 26.17 8.50
C VAL A 115 22.40 26.66 8.45
N VAL A 116 22.93 26.73 7.24
CA VAL A 116 24.36 26.95 6.96
C VAL A 116 24.51 28.15 6.02
N LEU A 117 25.50 28.99 6.27
CA LEU A 117 25.90 30.07 5.37
C LEU A 117 26.59 29.52 4.12
N SER A 118 26.71 30.33 3.07
CA SER A 118 27.49 29.98 1.87
C SER A 118 28.97 29.66 2.16
N THR A 119 29.51 30.12 3.29
CA THR A 119 30.86 29.80 3.79
C THR A 119 30.98 28.39 4.36
N GLY A 120 29.87 27.68 4.58
CA GLY A 120 29.82 26.37 5.23
C GLY A 120 29.67 26.42 6.75
N GLU A 121 29.56 27.61 7.35
CA GLU A 121 29.38 27.77 8.79
C GLU A 121 27.91 27.70 9.22
N HIS A 122 27.62 27.01 10.32
CA HIS A 122 26.28 26.97 10.92
C HIS A 122 25.90 28.32 11.54
N LEU A 123 24.64 28.71 11.37
CA LEU A 123 24.09 29.87 12.06
C LEU A 123 24.06 29.68 13.57
N ALA A 124 24.01 30.78 14.32
CA ALA A 124 23.80 30.75 15.77
C ALA A 124 22.57 29.91 16.14
N GLY A 125 22.80 28.83 16.89
CA GLY A 125 21.77 27.88 17.32
C GLY A 125 21.50 26.73 16.34
N SER A 126 22.07 26.75 15.13
CA SER A 126 22.04 25.62 14.21
C SER A 126 23.14 24.61 14.60
N PRO A 127 22.89 23.30 14.49
CA PRO A 127 21.63 22.64 14.10
C PRO A 127 20.52 22.79 15.15
N PHE A 128 19.28 22.95 14.68
CA PHE A 128 18.10 23.09 15.53
C PHE A 128 17.37 21.76 15.69
N ASP A 129 17.13 21.33 16.94
CA ASP A 129 16.27 20.19 17.24
C ASP A 129 14.80 20.62 17.23
N ILE A 130 14.01 19.94 16.40
CA ILE A 130 12.63 20.30 16.09
C ILE A 130 11.74 19.09 16.38
N GLU A 131 10.79 19.27 17.29
CA GLU A 131 9.78 18.26 17.55
C GLU A 131 8.53 18.52 16.71
N ILE A 132 8.19 17.57 15.83
CA ILE A 132 6.96 17.59 15.05
C ILE A 132 5.96 16.64 15.72
N ASP A 133 4.89 17.21 16.25
CA ASP A 133 3.78 16.48 16.82
C ASP A 133 2.82 15.98 15.72
N ALA A 134 2.09 14.89 16.01
CA ALA A 134 1.02 14.42 15.13
C ALA A 134 -0.07 15.50 14.98
N ALA A 135 -0.70 15.56 13.81
CA ALA A 135 -1.79 16.49 13.55
C ALA A 135 -3.09 16.07 14.27
N GLU A 136 -4.19 16.77 13.96
CA GLU A 136 -5.51 16.44 14.50
C GLU A 136 -5.94 15.01 14.13
N ALA A 137 -6.62 14.36 15.07
CA ALA A 137 -7.08 12.98 14.90
C ALA A 137 -7.99 12.82 13.69
N SER A 138 -7.78 11.78 12.90
CA SER A 138 -8.56 11.47 11.70
C SER A 138 -9.32 10.15 11.85
N PRO A 139 -10.61 10.09 11.49
CA PRO A 139 -11.37 8.84 11.51
C PRO A 139 -10.82 7.82 10.49
N TYR A 140 -10.27 8.29 9.38
CA TYR A 140 -9.85 7.44 8.25
C TYR A 140 -8.57 6.66 8.48
N THR A 141 -7.80 7.02 9.50
CA THR A 141 -6.51 6.38 9.83
C THR A 141 -6.51 5.78 11.24
N THR A 142 -7.41 6.25 12.11
CA THR A 142 -7.62 5.70 13.45
C THR A 142 -8.15 4.27 13.34
N THR A 143 -7.50 3.34 14.03
CA THR A 143 -7.78 1.91 13.90
C THR A 143 -8.35 1.32 15.18
N LEU A 144 -9.38 0.50 15.05
CA LEU A 144 -9.89 -0.39 16.11
C LEU A 144 -9.22 -1.76 16.01
N GLY A 145 -8.63 -2.22 17.12
CA GLY A 145 -8.01 -3.55 17.24
C GLY A 145 -8.67 -4.38 18.35
N TYR A 146 -8.94 -5.65 18.07
CA TYR A 146 -9.45 -6.62 19.05
C TYR A 146 -8.29 -7.23 19.85
N VAL A 147 -8.43 -7.26 21.18
CA VAL A 147 -7.44 -7.89 22.06
C VAL A 147 -7.86 -9.34 22.29
N LYS A 148 -7.09 -10.29 21.77
CA LYS A 148 -7.35 -11.71 21.98
C LYS A 148 -7.08 -12.08 23.44
N GLN A 149 -8.14 -12.29 24.21
CA GLN A 149 -8.05 -12.79 25.57
C GLN A 149 -7.66 -14.27 25.54
N HIS A 150 -6.55 -14.60 26.20
CA HIS A 150 -6.12 -15.97 26.39
C HIS A 150 -6.68 -16.46 27.73
N SER A 151 -7.25 -17.67 27.75
CA SER A 151 -7.50 -18.47 28.97
C SER A 151 -8.78 -18.24 29.79
N TYR A 152 -9.55 -17.16 29.59
CA TYR A 152 -10.84 -16.97 30.29
C TYR A 152 -12.00 -16.78 29.30
N LYS A 153 -13.05 -17.61 29.42
CA LYS A 153 -14.34 -17.43 28.72
C LYS A 153 -15.15 -16.32 29.40
N SER A 154 -14.65 -15.10 29.37
CA SER A 154 -15.45 -13.92 29.74
C SER A 154 -16.38 -13.56 28.58
N GLN A 155 -17.58 -13.09 28.89
CA GLN A 155 -18.48 -12.47 27.89
C GLN A 155 -17.98 -11.08 27.46
N GLN A 156 -17.06 -10.51 28.24
CA GLN A 156 -16.44 -9.22 27.99
C GLN A 156 -15.37 -9.31 26.91
N LYS A 157 -15.48 -8.43 25.93
CA LYS A 157 -14.53 -8.25 24.83
C LYS A 157 -13.81 -6.94 25.00
N GLU A 158 -12.50 -7.02 24.84
CA GLU A 158 -11.62 -5.86 24.94
C GLU A 158 -11.12 -5.42 23.57
N PHE A 159 -11.16 -4.12 23.35
CA PHE A 159 -10.68 -3.46 22.15
C PHE A 159 -9.75 -2.32 22.52
N ILE A 160 -8.79 -2.08 21.64
CA ILE A 160 -7.87 -0.95 21.72
C ILE A 160 -8.07 -0.10 20.46
N ILE A 161 -8.34 1.18 20.67
CA ILE A 161 -8.39 2.18 19.61
C ILE A 161 -7.05 2.90 19.61
N GLN A 162 -6.30 2.80 18.51
CA GLN A 162 -5.11 3.62 18.28
C GLN A 162 -5.52 4.84 17.45
N VAL A 163 -5.54 6.01 18.09
CA VAL A 163 -5.84 7.26 17.41
C VAL A 163 -4.63 7.70 16.59
N LYS A 164 -4.90 8.05 15.33
CA LYS A 164 -3.90 8.55 14.39
C LYS A 164 -4.39 9.82 13.70
N ASP A 165 -3.44 10.62 13.23
CA ASP A 165 -3.75 11.79 12.42
C ASP A 165 -4.01 11.42 10.95
N GLY A 166 -4.35 12.39 10.11
CA GLY A 166 -4.62 12.16 8.67
C GLY A 166 -3.45 11.55 7.88
N PHE A 167 -2.22 11.63 8.38
CA PHE A 167 -1.01 11.09 7.75
C PHE A 167 -0.60 9.71 8.32
N GLY A 168 -1.34 9.20 9.32
CA GLY A 168 -1.06 7.92 9.97
C GLY A 168 -0.08 8.02 11.14
N ASN A 169 0.28 9.23 11.59
CA ASN A 169 1.09 9.41 12.79
C ASN A 169 0.25 9.08 14.03
N LYS A 170 0.87 8.39 14.99
CA LYS A 170 0.23 8.09 16.27
C LYS A 170 0.17 9.34 17.13
N LEU A 171 -0.99 9.65 17.69
CA LEU A 171 -1.10 10.71 18.70
C LEU A 171 -0.37 10.26 19.96
N ARG A 172 0.40 11.15 20.58
CA ARG A 172 1.12 10.89 21.85
C ARG A 172 0.32 11.31 23.09
N ARG A 173 -0.76 12.06 22.89
CA ARG A 173 -1.61 12.59 23.96
C ARG A 173 -3.06 12.12 23.77
N GLY A 174 -3.77 11.94 24.87
CA GLY A 174 -5.22 11.69 24.89
C GLY A 174 -6.06 12.96 24.64
N GLY A 175 -7.35 12.90 24.98
CA GLY A 175 -8.31 14.01 24.90
C GLY A 175 -9.18 14.04 23.64
N THR A 176 -8.99 13.10 22.73
CA THR A 176 -9.80 12.92 21.53
C THR A 176 -11.19 12.41 21.90
N ARG A 177 -12.23 13.14 21.45
CA ARG A 177 -13.63 12.78 21.70
C ARG A 177 -14.06 11.63 20.79
N LEU A 178 -14.00 10.41 21.31
CA LEU A 178 -14.51 9.19 20.67
C LEU A 178 -15.89 8.84 21.22
N LEU A 179 -16.75 8.33 20.36
CA LEU A 179 -18.05 7.79 20.74
C LEU A 179 -18.11 6.31 20.36
N ALA A 180 -18.18 5.45 21.37
CA ALA A 180 -18.38 4.01 21.21
C ALA A 180 -19.83 3.65 21.55
N THR A 181 -20.49 2.96 20.63
CA THR A 181 -21.88 2.50 20.77
C THR A 181 -21.99 1.06 20.30
N CYS A 182 -22.67 0.22 21.07
CA CYS A 182 -23.02 -1.12 20.61
C CYS A 182 -24.39 -1.12 19.93
N LEU A 183 -24.50 -1.85 18.83
CA LEU A 183 -25.75 -2.16 18.14
C LEU A 183 -26.11 -3.62 18.41
N GLY A 184 -27.39 -3.92 18.65
CA GLY A 184 -27.85 -5.27 19.00
C GLY A 184 -27.75 -5.57 20.50
N ALA A 185 -27.51 -6.83 20.88
CA ALA A 185 -27.46 -7.26 22.29
C ALA A 185 -26.06 -7.13 22.90
N GLY A 186 -25.32 -6.09 22.51
CA GLY A 186 -24.03 -5.73 23.11
C GLY A 186 -24.16 -4.44 23.90
N GLN A 187 -23.35 -4.28 24.94
CA GLN A 187 -23.27 -3.05 25.72
C GLN A 187 -21.81 -2.62 25.87
N VAL A 188 -21.54 -1.32 25.69
CA VAL A 188 -20.23 -0.75 26.04
C VAL A 188 -20.20 -0.59 27.56
N LEU A 189 -19.30 -1.29 28.24
CA LEU A 189 -19.11 -1.20 29.69
C LEU A 189 -18.21 -0.02 30.06
N SER A 190 -17.13 0.18 29.31
CA SER A 190 -16.18 1.25 29.58
C SER A 190 -15.47 1.72 28.31
N LEU A 191 -15.29 3.03 28.20
CA LEU A 191 -14.38 3.68 27.27
C LEU A 191 -13.40 4.50 28.10
N TYR A 192 -12.13 4.09 28.10
CA TYR A 192 -11.08 4.70 28.92
C TYR A 192 -9.98 5.28 28.04
N ASP A 193 -9.62 6.53 28.28
CA ASP A 193 -8.48 7.20 27.62
C ASP A 193 -7.20 6.89 28.40
N CYS A 194 -6.23 6.26 27.74
CA CYS A 194 -4.93 5.95 28.34
C CYS A 194 -3.97 7.15 28.34
N ASN A 195 -4.41 8.33 27.91
CA ASN A 195 -3.65 9.58 27.82
C ASN A 195 -2.39 9.53 26.92
N ASN A 196 -2.25 8.46 26.13
CA ASN A 196 -1.11 8.20 25.25
C ASN A 196 -1.55 8.00 23.78
N GLY A 197 -2.71 8.56 23.40
CA GLY A 197 -3.33 8.37 22.09
C GLY A 197 -3.99 7.00 21.87
N MET A 198 -4.05 6.17 22.92
CA MET A 198 -4.77 4.90 22.94
C MET A 198 -6.00 4.99 23.81
N TYR A 199 -7.07 4.32 23.38
CA TYR A 199 -8.29 4.17 24.16
C TYR A 199 -8.62 2.70 24.32
N ARG A 200 -9.00 2.32 25.54
CA ARG A 200 -9.42 0.97 25.88
C ARG A 200 -10.94 0.93 25.92
N VAL A 201 -11.54 0.06 25.12
CA VAL A 201 -12.98 -0.17 25.09
C VAL A 201 -13.26 -1.58 25.60
N ILE A 202 -14.13 -1.70 26.60
CA ILE A 202 -14.63 -2.98 27.08
C ILE A 202 -16.10 -3.03 26.75
N CYS A 203 -16.51 -4.08 26.04
CA CYS A 203 -17.90 -4.33 25.68
C CYS A 203 -18.32 -5.68 26.24
N ASP A 204 -19.56 -5.78 26.68
CA ASP A 204 -20.19 -7.05 27.00
C ASP A 204 -21.10 -7.48 25.85
N THR A 205 -21.23 -8.79 25.66
CA THR A 205 -22.13 -9.35 24.65
C THR A 205 -22.81 -10.60 25.13
N GLU A 206 -24.12 -10.66 24.92
CA GLU A 206 -24.86 -11.88 25.17
C GLU A 206 -24.38 -13.00 24.22
N PRO A 207 -23.99 -14.17 24.77
CA PRO A 207 -23.43 -15.27 23.98
C PRO A 207 -24.44 -15.89 23.00
N THR A 208 -25.74 -15.66 23.21
CA THR A 208 -26.85 -16.15 22.39
C THR A 208 -27.29 -15.17 21.30
N SER A 209 -26.71 -13.97 21.25
CA SER A 209 -27.10 -12.96 20.28
C SER A 209 -26.64 -13.32 18.86
N SER A 210 -27.60 -13.33 17.93
CA SER A 210 -27.32 -13.49 16.50
C SER A 210 -26.68 -12.25 15.89
N PHE A 211 -26.86 -11.08 16.50
CA PHE A 211 -26.37 -9.80 15.99
C PHE A 211 -25.95 -8.87 17.13
N SER A 212 -24.64 -8.65 17.26
CA SER A 212 -24.08 -7.60 18.10
C SER A 212 -22.90 -6.96 17.37
N GLN A 213 -22.85 -5.64 17.28
CA GLN A 213 -21.76 -4.88 16.64
C GLN A 213 -21.29 -3.73 17.53
N LEU A 214 -19.99 -3.49 17.57
CA LEU A 214 -19.39 -2.31 18.18
C LEU A 214 -19.13 -1.27 17.10
N ARG A 215 -19.81 -0.14 17.19
CA ARG A 215 -19.60 1.01 16.34
C ARG A 215 -18.81 2.07 17.10
N VAL A 216 -17.69 2.50 16.55
CA VAL A 216 -16.86 3.57 17.11
C VAL A 216 -16.77 4.70 16.09
N THR A 217 -17.13 5.91 16.53
CA THR A 217 -17.11 7.10 15.69
C THR A 217 -16.20 8.19 16.27
N LEU A 218 -15.56 8.92 15.36
CA LEU A 218 -14.76 10.11 15.63
C LEU A 218 -15.30 11.24 14.75
N MET A 219 -15.69 12.36 15.37
CA MET A 219 -16.34 13.49 14.67
C MET A 219 -17.60 13.07 13.86
N GLY A 220 -18.34 12.09 14.38
CA GLY A 220 -19.55 11.55 13.74
C GLY A 220 -19.29 10.60 12.55
N LYS A 221 -18.04 10.30 12.22
CA LYS A 221 -17.66 9.34 11.17
C LYS A 221 -17.11 8.06 11.78
N ASP A 222 -17.40 6.92 11.16
CA ASP A 222 -16.86 5.63 11.59
C ASP A 222 -15.33 5.57 11.40
N ILE A 223 -14.64 5.02 12.39
CA ILE A 223 -13.19 4.79 12.30
C ILE A 223 -12.88 3.52 11.49
N VAL A 224 -11.61 3.31 11.14
CA VAL A 224 -11.19 2.09 10.44
C VAL A 224 -11.50 0.85 11.28
N ASN A 225 -12.11 -0.15 10.65
CA ASN A 225 -12.65 -1.39 11.24
C ASN A 225 -13.93 -1.21 12.09
N SER A 226 -14.56 -0.03 12.08
CA SER A 226 -15.92 0.18 12.57
C SER A 226 -16.93 0.09 11.41
N PRO A 227 -18.10 -0.55 11.59
CA PRO A 227 -18.53 -1.30 12.77
C PRO A 227 -17.88 -2.69 12.86
N PHE A 228 -17.57 -3.13 14.08
CA PHE A 228 -16.94 -4.42 14.37
C PHE A 228 -17.98 -5.43 14.87
N ALA A 229 -18.06 -6.62 14.26
CA ALA A 229 -18.96 -7.67 14.72
C ALA A 229 -18.50 -8.29 16.05
N LEU A 230 -19.32 -8.14 17.09
CA LEU A 230 -19.05 -8.67 18.42
C LEU A 230 -19.50 -10.13 18.56
N SER A 231 -20.62 -10.54 17.96
CA SER A 231 -20.96 -11.97 17.90
C SER A 231 -20.25 -12.61 16.70
N SER A 232 -19.56 -13.74 16.92
CA SER A 232 -19.36 -14.64 15.78
C SER A 232 -20.74 -15.15 15.41
N PRO A 233 -21.15 -15.19 14.13
CA PRO A 233 -22.41 -15.83 13.79
C PRO A 233 -22.41 -17.21 14.44
N VAL A 234 -23.44 -17.48 15.26
CA VAL A 234 -23.68 -18.82 15.76
C VAL A 234 -23.61 -19.69 14.52
N LYS A 235 -22.59 -20.55 14.43
CA LYS A 235 -22.59 -21.63 13.44
C LYS A 235 -23.78 -22.47 13.83
N THR A 236 -24.95 -22.12 13.30
CA THR A 236 -26.14 -22.93 13.40
C THR A 236 -25.66 -24.31 13.01
N ARG A 237 -25.97 -25.31 13.85
CA ARG A 237 -25.67 -26.73 13.62
C ARG A 237 -26.37 -27.29 12.36
N ALA A 238 -26.73 -26.44 11.41
CA ALA A 238 -27.18 -26.75 10.07
C ALA A 238 -25.94 -27.10 9.22
N SER A 239 -25.67 -28.40 9.19
CA SER A 239 -24.66 -29.08 8.40
C SER A 239 -23.20 -28.73 8.73
N VAL A 240 -22.44 -29.77 9.01
CA VAL A 240 -21.00 -29.82 8.71
C VAL A 240 -20.90 -29.72 7.18
N ALA A 241 -21.16 -28.53 6.64
CA ALA A 241 -20.77 -28.21 5.28
C ALA A 241 -19.26 -28.23 5.31
N ASN A 242 -18.70 -29.21 4.60
CA ASN A 242 -17.30 -29.24 4.22
C ASN A 242 -16.84 -27.79 3.98
N PRO A 243 -15.79 -27.27 4.66
CA PRO A 243 -15.22 -25.97 4.34
C PRO A 243 -15.11 -25.86 2.82
N ASP A 244 -15.55 -24.72 2.29
CA ASP A 244 -15.63 -24.47 0.84
C ASP A 244 -14.36 -25.04 0.19
N PRO A 245 -14.47 -25.87 -0.87
CA PRO A 245 -13.32 -26.35 -1.61
C PRO A 245 -12.28 -25.27 -1.89
N PHE A 246 -12.72 -24.01 -2.05
CA PHE A 246 -11.86 -22.85 -2.18
C PHE A 246 -11.06 -22.52 -0.92
N GLU A 247 -11.70 -22.40 0.26
CA GLU A 247 -11.00 -22.11 1.52
C GLU A 247 -9.97 -23.19 1.85
N ARG A 248 -10.31 -24.46 1.63
CA ARG A 248 -9.36 -25.57 1.82
C ARG A 248 -8.17 -25.50 0.87
N ALA A 249 -8.41 -25.14 -0.39
CA ALA A 249 -7.34 -24.97 -1.36
C ALA A 249 -6.45 -23.78 -0.96
N PHE A 250 -7.06 -22.67 -0.56
CA PHE A 250 -6.36 -21.47 -0.12
C PHE A 250 -5.48 -21.73 1.10
N ASP A 251 -5.99 -22.41 2.12
CA ASP A 251 -5.20 -22.78 3.31
C ASP A 251 -4.01 -23.69 2.95
N LYS A 252 -4.19 -24.63 2.03
CA LYS A 252 -3.10 -25.47 1.51
C LYS A 252 -2.05 -24.64 0.79
N TYR A 253 -2.45 -23.66 -0.02
CA TYR A 253 -1.53 -22.76 -0.71
C TYR A 253 -0.76 -21.87 0.26
N LYS A 254 -1.45 -21.32 1.26
CA LYS A 254 -0.82 -20.53 2.31
C LYS A 254 0.24 -21.34 3.08
N GLN A 255 -0.09 -22.56 3.49
CA GLN A 255 0.86 -23.45 4.16
C GLN A 255 2.08 -23.79 3.28
N ARG A 256 1.91 -23.93 1.96
CA ARG A 256 3.04 -24.13 1.03
C ARG A 256 3.90 -22.88 0.92
N LEU A 257 3.29 -21.71 0.86
CA LEU A 257 4.00 -20.44 0.77
C LEU A 257 4.83 -20.16 2.03
N ASP A 258 4.26 -20.41 3.20
CA ASP A 258 4.95 -20.26 4.50
C ASP A 258 6.16 -21.20 4.59
N LYS A 259 6.01 -22.46 4.16
CA LYS A 259 7.12 -23.43 4.09
C LYS A 259 8.21 -23.00 3.10
N ASN A 260 7.84 -22.46 1.95
CA ASN A 260 8.80 -21.99 0.95
C ASN A 260 9.60 -20.78 1.47
N ALA A 261 8.93 -19.87 2.21
CA ALA A 261 9.61 -18.76 2.86
C ALA A 261 10.61 -19.22 3.94
N GLU A 262 10.25 -20.24 4.72
CA GLU A 262 11.14 -20.85 5.72
C GLU A 262 12.39 -21.46 5.05
N ILE A 263 12.21 -22.23 3.97
CA ILE A 263 13.33 -22.82 3.20
C ILE A 263 14.24 -21.72 2.62
N GLY A 264 13.65 -20.63 2.09
CA GLY A 264 14.41 -19.50 1.56
C GLY A 264 15.27 -18.80 2.63
N SER A 265 14.73 -18.64 3.84
CA SER A 265 15.48 -18.10 4.98
C SER A 265 16.66 -19.01 5.34
N MET A 266 16.41 -20.32 5.48
CA MET A 266 17.46 -21.30 5.78
C MET A 266 18.58 -21.30 4.74
N TYR A 267 18.24 -21.23 3.45
CA TYR A 267 19.23 -21.16 2.37
C TYR A 267 20.10 -19.89 2.46
N SER A 268 19.47 -18.73 2.71
CA SER A 268 20.20 -17.47 2.88
C SER A 268 21.17 -17.49 4.05
N ASP A 269 20.75 -18.04 5.19
CA ASP A 269 21.58 -18.16 6.39
C ASP A 269 22.80 -19.08 6.15
N LEU A 270 22.58 -20.19 5.44
CA LEU A 270 23.66 -21.12 5.09
C LEU A 270 24.66 -20.50 4.12
N CYS A 271 24.19 -19.77 3.09
CA CYS A 271 25.06 -19.02 2.19
C CYS A 271 25.90 -17.97 2.94
N ALA A 272 25.30 -17.24 3.89
CA ALA A 272 26.02 -16.28 4.72
C ALA A 272 27.10 -16.96 5.58
N SER A 273 26.80 -18.14 6.14
CA SER A 273 27.76 -18.94 6.89
C SER A 273 28.93 -19.41 6.01
N LEU A 274 28.67 -19.88 4.80
CA LEU A 274 29.72 -20.29 3.85
C LEU A 274 30.64 -19.11 3.49
N VAL A 275 30.08 -17.94 3.18
CA VAL A 275 30.88 -16.74 2.88
C VAL A 275 31.75 -16.33 4.06
N LYS A 276 31.25 -16.48 5.30
CA LYS A 276 32.02 -16.21 6.51
C LYS A 276 33.20 -17.18 6.65
N GLU A 277 32.97 -18.49 6.51
CA GLU A 277 34.00 -19.52 6.59
C GLU A 277 35.05 -19.35 5.47
N GLN A 278 34.64 -18.99 4.25
CA GLN A 278 35.57 -18.65 3.16
C GLN A 278 36.47 -17.46 3.50
N ARG A 279 35.91 -16.40 4.12
CA ARG A 279 36.71 -15.25 4.58
C ARG A 279 37.69 -15.63 5.68
N GLU A 280 37.28 -16.49 6.61
CA GLU A 280 38.14 -16.98 7.70
C GLU A 280 39.26 -17.87 7.15
N ALA A 281 38.97 -18.77 6.21
CA ALA A 281 39.97 -19.58 5.52
C ALA A 281 40.99 -18.72 4.74
N VAL A 282 40.52 -17.69 4.03
CA VAL A 282 41.41 -16.74 3.31
C VAL A 282 42.28 -15.95 4.29
N LYS A 283 41.73 -15.48 5.42
CA LYS A 283 42.50 -14.80 6.47
C LYS A 283 43.56 -15.73 7.07
N SER A 284 43.19 -16.97 7.38
CA SER A 284 44.11 -18.00 7.92
C SER A 284 45.25 -18.29 6.93
N TYR A 285 44.93 -18.49 5.65
CA TYR A 285 45.91 -18.69 4.59
C TYR A 285 46.85 -17.49 4.40
N HIS A 286 46.31 -16.27 4.44
CA HIS A 286 47.12 -15.06 4.32
C HIS A 286 48.05 -14.87 5.53
N SER A 287 47.56 -15.17 6.73
CA SER A 287 48.35 -15.13 7.97
C SER A 287 49.49 -16.14 7.96
N THR A 288 49.24 -17.38 7.52
CA THR A 288 50.28 -18.42 7.39
C THR A 288 51.28 -18.09 6.29
N ARG A 289 50.82 -17.62 5.13
CA ARG A 289 51.69 -17.24 4.00
C ARG A 289 52.62 -16.07 4.31
N LEU A 290 52.15 -15.08 5.07
CA LEU A 290 52.94 -13.89 5.39
C LEU A 290 53.93 -14.10 6.54
N GLN A 291 53.97 -15.29 7.18
CA GLN A 291 54.78 -15.56 8.37
C GLN A 291 54.59 -14.50 9.48
N ILE A 292 53.43 -13.82 9.54
CA ILE A 292 53.10 -12.87 10.61
C ILE A 292 52.67 -13.72 11.83
N VAL A 293 53.64 -14.40 12.42
CA VAL A 293 53.58 -15.00 13.75
C VAL A 293 54.25 -13.99 14.68
N HIS A 294 53.63 -12.83 14.88
CA HIS A 294 54.24 -11.73 15.65
C HIS A 294 53.49 -11.38 16.93
N THR A 295 52.62 -12.25 17.43
CA THR A 295 52.01 -12.08 18.77
C THR A 295 52.00 -13.34 19.64
N LEU A 296 52.85 -14.34 19.37
CA LEU A 296 53.13 -15.42 20.32
C LEU A 296 54.66 -15.56 20.50
N PRO A 297 55.19 -15.46 21.73
CA PRO A 297 56.61 -15.58 22.01
C PRO A 297 56.99 -17.06 22.11
N VAL A 298 56.90 -17.79 21.00
CA VAL A 298 57.47 -19.14 20.90
C VAL A 298 58.09 -19.27 19.51
N ILE A 299 59.41 -19.45 19.51
CA ILE A 299 60.20 -19.75 18.32
C ILE A 299 59.79 -21.15 17.86
N PHE A 300 58.90 -21.24 16.88
CA PHE A 300 58.68 -22.49 16.15
C PHE A 300 59.76 -22.57 15.06
N THR A 301 60.81 -23.34 15.33
CA THR A 301 61.61 -23.93 14.26
C THR A 301 60.67 -24.80 13.42
N ILE A 302 60.57 -24.48 12.12
CA ILE A 302 59.81 -25.23 11.13
C ILE A 302 60.59 -26.52 10.85
N ASP A 303 60.54 -27.45 11.78
CA ASP A 303 60.84 -28.86 11.51
C ASP A 303 59.64 -29.64 12.05
N GLU A 304 58.90 -30.20 11.08
CA GLU A 304 57.67 -30.98 11.17
C GLU A 304 56.37 -30.20 11.46
N PRO A 305 55.37 -30.27 10.54
CA PRO A 305 54.06 -29.69 10.81
C PRO A 305 53.43 -30.45 11.96
N ASP A 306 53.16 -29.75 13.06
CA ASP A 306 52.47 -30.26 14.22
C ASP A 306 51.21 -31.03 13.77
N GLN A 307 51.10 -32.33 14.11
CA GLN A 307 50.01 -33.22 13.66
C GLN A 307 48.63 -32.63 13.98
N SER A 308 48.54 -31.75 14.99
CA SER A 308 47.34 -31.03 15.38
C SER A 308 46.80 -30.09 14.27
N LEU A 309 47.68 -29.47 13.47
CA LEU A 309 47.30 -28.55 12.40
C LEU A 309 46.81 -29.30 11.15
N GLU A 310 47.37 -30.48 10.88
CA GLU A 310 46.88 -31.34 9.81
C GLU A 310 45.48 -31.88 10.12
N GLU A 311 45.22 -32.27 11.37
CA GLU A 311 43.89 -32.66 11.82
C GLU A 311 42.88 -31.51 11.73
N GLN A 312 43.24 -30.30 12.17
CA GLN A 312 42.37 -29.12 12.04
C GLN A 312 42.08 -28.78 10.58
N ARG A 313 43.08 -28.85 9.70
CA ARG A 313 42.90 -28.62 8.27
C ARG A 313 41.97 -29.66 7.64
N LYS A 314 42.13 -30.94 8.01
CA LYS A 314 41.26 -32.02 7.54
C LYS A 314 39.82 -31.82 8.02
N GLN A 315 39.63 -31.45 9.29
CA GLN A 315 38.31 -31.12 9.85
C GLN A 315 37.64 -29.95 9.10
N LEU A 316 38.39 -28.90 8.74
CA LEU A 316 37.87 -27.77 7.96
C LEU A 316 37.48 -28.18 6.53
N ILE A 317 38.29 -29.02 5.87
CA ILE A 317 37.97 -29.54 4.52
C ILE A 317 36.72 -30.41 4.57
N ASP A 318 36.63 -31.33 5.53
CA ASP A 318 35.46 -32.19 5.71
C ASP A 318 34.20 -31.37 6.02
N ARG A 319 34.32 -30.32 6.85
CA ARG A 319 33.21 -29.41 7.16
C ARG A 319 32.78 -28.61 5.93
N HIS A 320 33.72 -28.10 5.14
CA HIS A 320 33.41 -27.39 3.90
C HIS A 320 32.73 -28.31 2.87
N ALA A 321 33.18 -29.56 2.74
CA ALA A 321 32.55 -30.55 1.88
C ALA A 321 31.09 -30.84 2.29
N ARG A 322 30.84 -31.02 3.60
CA ARG A 322 29.49 -31.20 4.14
C ARG A 322 28.59 -29.99 3.89
N LEU A 323 29.10 -28.77 4.13
CA LEU A 323 28.34 -27.54 3.87
C LEU A 323 27.99 -27.39 2.39
N ASN A 324 28.89 -27.76 1.48
CA ASN A 324 28.60 -27.73 0.05
C ASN A 324 27.52 -28.75 -0.35
N GLU A 325 27.54 -29.95 0.22
CA GLU A 325 26.51 -30.96 -0.01
C GLU A 325 25.14 -30.48 0.50
N GLU A 326 25.10 -29.88 1.70
CA GLU A 326 23.88 -29.28 2.26
C GLU A 326 23.36 -28.11 1.41
N ILE A 327 24.25 -27.27 0.85
CA ILE A 327 23.88 -26.17 -0.06
C ILE A 327 23.29 -26.71 -1.35
N GLU A 328 23.88 -27.75 -1.95
CA GLU A 328 23.36 -28.36 -3.16
C GLU A 328 21.98 -28.98 -2.90
N GLU A 329 21.80 -29.71 -1.79
CA GLU A 329 20.50 -30.27 -1.39
C GLU A 329 19.44 -29.18 -1.17
N LEU A 330 19.78 -28.11 -0.44
CA LEU A 330 18.87 -26.99 -0.23
C LEU A 330 18.57 -26.23 -1.53
N SER A 331 19.56 -26.06 -2.42
CA SER A 331 19.34 -25.42 -3.72
C SER A 331 18.36 -26.22 -4.58
N ALA A 332 18.43 -27.55 -4.54
CA ALA A 332 17.48 -28.43 -5.21
C ALA A 332 16.07 -28.30 -4.60
N LYS A 333 15.97 -28.20 -3.28
CA LYS A 333 14.69 -27.95 -2.58
C LYS A 333 14.10 -26.59 -2.92
N VAL A 334 14.92 -25.53 -3.01
CA VAL A 334 14.49 -24.18 -3.43
C VAL A 334 13.98 -24.20 -4.86
N ARG A 335 14.68 -24.84 -5.81
CA ARG A 335 14.22 -24.96 -7.19
C ARG A 335 12.87 -25.68 -7.29
N HIS A 336 12.71 -26.79 -6.57
CA HIS A 336 11.44 -27.51 -6.52
C HIS A 336 10.32 -26.67 -5.88
N ALA A 337 10.62 -25.90 -4.83
CA ALA A 337 9.69 -24.98 -4.20
C ALA A 337 9.26 -23.84 -5.14
N ASP A 338 10.19 -23.28 -5.92
CA ASP A 338 9.93 -22.25 -6.92
C ASP A 338 9.04 -22.77 -8.06
N ASP A 339 9.30 -23.98 -8.55
CA ASP A 339 8.48 -24.60 -9.59
C ASP A 339 7.06 -24.89 -9.08
N ALA A 340 6.92 -25.35 -7.84
CA ALA A 340 5.62 -25.52 -7.20
C ALA A 340 4.89 -24.17 -7.02
N CYS A 341 5.60 -23.09 -6.67
CA CYS A 341 5.04 -21.74 -6.60
C CYS A 341 4.54 -21.26 -7.97
N LYS A 342 5.31 -21.48 -9.04
CA LYS A 342 4.90 -21.11 -10.41
C LYS A 342 3.62 -21.84 -10.82
N GLU A 343 3.52 -23.14 -10.55
CA GLU A 343 2.30 -23.92 -10.85
C GLU A 343 1.06 -23.35 -10.14
N VAL A 344 1.22 -22.92 -8.88
CA VAL A 344 0.15 -22.30 -8.10
C VAL A 344 -0.27 -20.95 -8.69
N ILE A 345 0.71 -20.12 -9.06
CA ILE A 345 0.47 -18.81 -9.69
C ILE A 345 -0.25 -18.99 -11.03
N ASP A 346 0.18 -19.94 -11.86
CA ASP A 346 -0.44 -20.23 -13.15
C ASP A 346 -1.87 -20.76 -13.00
N ASP A 347 -2.18 -21.56 -11.96
CA ASP A 347 -3.56 -21.95 -11.64
C ASP A 347 -4.41 -20.75 -11.19
N LEU A 348 -3.87 -19.87 -10.35
CA LEU A 348 -4.56 -18.66 -9.89
C LEU A 348 -4.86 -17.71 -11.04
N VAL A 349 -3.89 -17.47 -11.93
CA VAL A 349 -4.07 -16.64 -13.13
C VAL A 349 -5.18 -17.22 -14.01
N ARG A 350 -5.16 -18.53 -14.28
CA ARG A 350 -6.24 -19.20 -15.04
C ARG A 350 -7.60 -19.03 -14.39
N ARG A 351 -7.72 -19.13 -13.06
CA ARG A 351 -8.99 -18.92 -12.37
C ARG A 351 -9.49 -17.48 -12.43
N VAL A 352 -8.59 -16.50 -12.33
CA VAL A 352 -8.92 -15.08 -12.48
C VAL A 352 -9.39 -14.79 -13.90
N ASP A 353 -8.74 -15.37 -14.92
CA ASP A 353 -9.15 -15.24 -16.32
C ASP A 353 -10.55 -15.85 -16.58
N ILE A 354 -10.85 -16.99 -15.96
CA ILE A 354 -12.19 -17.59 -16.05
C ILE A 354 -13.22 -16.70 -15.34
N SER A 355 -12.91 -16.23 -14.14
CA SER A 355 -13.81 -15.36 -13.36
C SER A 355 -14.09 -14.03 -14.07
N THR A 356 -13.07 -13.41 -14.67
CA THR A 356 -13.23 -12.17 -15.44
C THR A 356 -14.05 -12.38 -16.71
N LYS A 357 -13.90 -13.51 -17.40
CA LYS A 357 -14.77 -13.89 -18.53
C LYS A 357 -16.22 -14.06 -18.10
N LEU A 358 -16.47 -14.82 -17.03
CA LEU A 358 -17.83 -15.01 -16.49
C LEU A 358 -18.46 -13.69 -16.01
N HIS A 359 -17.67 -12.82 -15.38
CA HIS A 359 -18.14 -11.49 -14.98
C HIS A 359 -18.51 -10.64 -16.18
N LYS A 360 -17.68 -10.65 -17.24
CA LYS A 360 -17.97 -9.93 -18.49
C LYS A 360 -19.26 -10.45 -19.13
N GLU A 361 -19.43 -11.77 -19.23
CA GLU A 361 -20.66 -12.39 -19.73
C GLU A 361 -21.89 -12.00 -18.90
N ALA A 362 -21.76 -11.97 -17.57
CA ALA A 362 -22.84 -11.54 -16.67
C ALA A 362 -23.20 -10.05 -16.85
N VAL A 363 -22.20 -9.18 -17.03
CA VAL A 363 -22.40 -7.75 -17.30
C VAL A 363 -23.07 -7.54 -18.66
N ASP A 364 -22.65 -8.28 -19.68
CA ASP A 364 -23.27 -8.24 -21.01
C ASP A 364 -24.73 -8.69 -20.95
N ALA A 365 -25.02 -9.79 -20.24
CA ALA A 365 -26.39 -10.25 -20.00
C ALA A 365 -27.23 -9.21 -19.23
N TYR A 366 -26.66 -8.57 -18.21
CA TYR A 366 -27.33 -7.50 -17.47
C TYR A 366 -27.66 -6.30 -18.37
N ASN A 367 -26.73 -5.89 -19.24
CA ASN A 367 -26.93 -4.77 -20.16
C ASN A 367 -28.06 -5.05 -21.18
N ILE A 368 -28.17 -6.31 -21.65
CA ILE A 368 -29.29 -6.74 -22.51
C ILE A 368 -30.63 -6.58 -21.77
N VAL A 369 -30.73 -7.13 -20.56
CA VAL A 369 -31.95 -7.04 -19.75
C VAL A 369 -32.31 -5.59 -19.44
N ARG A 370 -31.32 -4.77 -19.11
CA ARG A 370 -31.50 -3.33 -18.87
C ARG A 370 -32.05 -2.62 -20.11
N SER A 371 -31.48 -2.85 -21.30
CA SER A 371 -31.96 -2.25 -22.55
C SER A 371 -33.42 -2.63 -22.84
N ASP A 372 -33.80 -3.88 -22.56
CA ASP A 372 -35.18 -4.34 -22.73
C ASP A 372 -36.15 -3.69 -21.75
N ILE A 373 -35.73 -3.47 -20.49
CA ILE A 373 -36.51 -2.72 -19.50
C ILE A 373 -36.68 -1.26 -19.94
N GLU A 374 -35.62 -0.61 -20.43
CA GLU A 374 -35.67 0.77 -20.95
C GLU A 374 -36.64 0.88 -22.14
N LYS A 375 -36.61 -0.05 -23.10
CA LYS A 375 -37.57 -0.09 -24.22
C LYS A 375 -39.01 -0.29 -23.75
N ARG A 376 -39.24 -1.20 -22.79
CA ARG A 376 -40.59 -1.46 -22.26
C ARG A 376 -41.13 -0.26 -21.49
N THR A 377 -40.31 0.38 -20.66
CA THR A 377 -40.69 1.57 -19.89
C THR A 377 -40.98 2.76 -20.81
N ALA A 378 -40.18 2.97 -21.86
CA ALA A 378 -40.47 3.97 -22.89
C ALA A 378 -41.82 3.69 -23.59
N SER A 379 -42.07 2.45 -24.02
CA SER A 379 -43.33 2.06 -24.65
C SER A 379 -44.56 2.24 -23.73
N ILE A 380 -44.40 1.95 -22.43
CA ILE A 380 -45.44 2.23 -21.42
C ILE A 380 -45.70 3.73 -21.30
N GLY A 381 -44.65 4.56 -21.26
CA GLY A 381 -44.75 6.01 -21.23
C GLY A 381 -45.48 6.57 -22.45
N ASP A 382 -45.14 6.12 -23.66
CA ASP A 382 -45.80 6.53 -24.89
C ASP A 382 -47.28 6.13 -24.90
N ARG A 383 -47.60 4.92 -24.42
CA ARG A 383 -48.98 4.47 -24.24
C ARG A 383 -49.75 5.35 -23.26
N GLN A 384 -49.15 5.74 -22.13
CA GLN A 384 -49.78 6.62 -21.15
C GLN A 384 -50.04 8.03 -21.73
N ARG A 385 -49.09 8.56 -22.51
CA ARG A 385 -49.25 9.84 -23.22
C ARG A 385 -50.39 9.77 -24.24
N LEU A 386 -50.46 8.70 -25.04
CA LEU A 386 -51.55 8.48 -25.98
C LEU A 386 -52.91 8.42 -25.26
N ILE A 387 -52.99 7.69 -24.15
CA ILE A 387 -54.23 7.60 -23.35
C ILE A 387 -54.63 8.98 -22.81
N SER A 388 -53.67 9.79 -22.36
CA SER A 388 -53.95 11.14 -21.85
C SER A 388 -54.44 12.06 -22.96
N ALA A 389 -53.77 12.09 -24.12
CA ALA A 389 -54.20 12.87 -25.28
C ALA A 389 -55.60 12.48 -25.81
N VAL A 390 -55.93 11.18 -25.77
CA VAL A 390 -57.28 10.69 -26.11
C VAL A 390 -58.33 11.22 -25.12
N LYS A 391 -58.01 11.26 -23.81
CA LYS A 391 -58.91 11.84 -22.80
C LYS A 391 -59.12 13.34 -22.99
N ASP A 392 -58.09 14.04 -23.47
CA ASP A 392 -58.14 15.48 -23.75
C ASP A 392 -58.86 15.80 -25.08
N GLY A 393 -59.27 14.77 -25.84
CA GLY A 393 -60.05 14.93 -27.07
C GLY A 393 -59.22 15.25 -28.32
N ASP A 394 -57.92 14.96 -28.31
CA ASP A 394 -57.07 15.13 -29.49
C ASP A 394 -57.47 14.15 -30.60
N LYS A 395 -57.90 14.70 -31.75
CA LYS A 395 -58.42 13.93 -32.90
C LYS A 395 -57.37 13.00 -33.50
N ASP A 396 -56.10 13.42 -33.51
CA ASP A 396 -55.02 12.62 -34.08
C ASP A 396 -54.68 11.42 -33.18
N ALA A 397 -54.74 11.62 -31.86
CA ALA A 397 -54.55 10.55 -30.88
C ALA A 397 -55.67 9.49 -30.96
N ILE A 398 -56.92 9.91 -31.13
CA ILE A 398 -58.07 9.02 -31.30
C ILE A 398 -57.91 8.18 -32.57
N LYS A 399 -57.56 8.81 -33.71
CA LYS A 399 -57.32 8.10 -34.98
C LYS A 399 -56.22 7.05 -34.85
N ARG A 400 -55.09 7.38 -34.21
CA ARG A 400 -53.99 6.43 -33.95
C ARG A 400 -54.42 5.26 -33.06
N LEU A 401 -55.29 5.49 -32.08
CA LEU A 401 -55.83 4.44 -31.22
C LEU A 401 -56.74 3.49 -32.01
N GLU A 402 -57.60 4.03 -32.87
CA GLU A 402 -58.48 3.23 -33.75
C GLU A 402 -57.66 2.38 -34.72
N GLU A 403 -56.64 2.96 -35.36
CA GLU A 403 -55.69 2.25 -36.23
C GLU A 403 -54.94 1.13 -35.47
N SER A 404 -54.51 1.39 -34.22
CA SER A 404 -53.88 0.37 -33.39
C SER A 404 -54.84 -0.79 -33.07
N GLN A 405 -56.11 -0.49 -32.78
CA GLN A 405 -57.13 -1.52 -32.52
C GLN A 405 -57.49 -2.33 -33.77
N THR A 406 -57.60 -1.69 -34.93
CA THR A 406 -57.87 -2.41 -36.20
C THR A 406 -56.73 -3.36 -36.53
N LEU A 407 -55.48 -2.92 -36.36
CA LEU A 407 -54.30 -3.78 -36.51
C LEU A 407 -54.35 -4.97 -35.54
N GLN A 408 -54.64 -4.75 -34.25
CA GLN A 408 -54.75 -5.84 -33.26
C GLN A 408 -55.84 -6.85 -33.62
N ARG A 409 -57.00 -6.38 -34.11
CA ARG A 409 -58.07 -7.26 -34.59
C ARG A 409 -57.64 -8.06 -35.82
N ALA A 410 -56.93 -7.43 -36.76
CA ALA A 410 -56.39 -8.11 -37.94
C ALA A 410 -55.39 -9.22 -37.53
N ILE A 411 -54.47 -8.92 -36.62
CA ILE A 411 -53.52 -9.90 -36.07
C ILE A 411 -54.27 -11.05 -35.40
N ALA A 412 -55.25 -10.76 -34.54
CA ALA A 412 -56.04 -11.79 -33.86
C ALA A 412 -56.81 -12.68 -34.86
N SER A 413 -57.36 -12.10 -35.92
CA SER A 413 -58.05 -12.85 -36.97
C SER A 413 -57.11 -13.74 -37.80
N TYR A 414 -55.88 -13.27 -38.07
CA TYR A 414 -54.86 -14.05 -38.77
C TYR A 414 -54.49 -15.30 -37.96
N TYR A 415 -54.26 -15.14 -36.66
CA TYR A 415 -53.96 -16.28 -35.78
C TYR A 415 -55.15 -17.22 -35.63
N ARG A 416 -56.38 -16.70 -35.50
CA ARG A 416 -57.61 -17.50 -35.40
C ARG A 416 -57.93 -18.27 -36.70
N GLY A 417 -57.54 -17.76 -37.87
CA GLY A 417 -57.70 -18.43 -39.16
C GLY A 417 -56.60 -19.44 -39.51
N SER A 418 -55.50 -19.47 -38.75
CA SER A 418 -54.35 -20.35 -38.99
C SER A 418 -54.43 -21.70 -38.25
N GLU A 419 -55.51 -21.95 -37.51
CA GLU A 419 -55.75 -23.21 -36.80
C GLU A 419 -56.16 -24.33 -37.78
N LYS A 420 -55.15 -25.05 -38.31
CA LYS A 420 -55.33 -26.50 -38.47
C LYS A 420 -54.99 -27.15 -37.11
N PRO A 421 -55.93 -27.84 -36.46
CA PRO A 421 -55.83 -28.23 -35.04
C PRO A 421 -54.82 -29.35 -34.73
N LYS A 422 -53.99 -29.79 -35.69
CA LYS A 422 -53.08 -30.92 -35.49
C LYS A 422 -51.64 -30.54 -35.11
N ASP A 423 -51.23 -29.27 -35.24
CA ASP A 423 -49.85 -28.85 -34.94
C ASP A 423 -49.73 -27.70 -33.90
N ALA A 424 -50.84 -27.22 -33.36
CA ALA A 424 -50.86 -26.12 -32.39
C ALA A 424 -50.10 -26.46 -31.09
N GLY A 425 -50.18 -27.71 -30.61
CA GLY A 425 -49.47 -28.16 -29.40
C GLY A 425 -47.94 -28.18 -29.52
N LYS A 426 -47.41 -28.35 -30.75
CA LYS A 426 -45.95 -28.37 -30.99
C LYS A 426 -45.39 -26.97 -31.22
N ARG A 427 -46.16 -26.03 -31.78
CA ARG A 427 -45.68 -24.68 -32.11
C ARG A 427 -45.59 -23.73 -30.91
N THR A 428 -46.52 -23.81 -29.94
CA THR A 428 -46.48 -22.96 -28.74
C THR A 428 -45.32 -23.31 -27.81
N GLN A 429 -44.85 -24.57 -27.84
CA GLN A 429 -43.64 -24.99 -27.14
C GLN A 429 -42.35 -24.56 -27.85
N LEU A 430 -42.33 -24.48 -29.18
CA LEU A 430 -41.14 -24.08 -29.96
C LEU A 430 -40.81 -22.58 -29.82
N VAL A 431 -41.83 -21.72 -29.82
CA VAL A 431 -41.63 -20.26 -29.66
C VAL A 431 -41.29 -19.90 -28.21
N SER A 432 -41.74 -20.67 -27.23
CA SER A 432 -41.44 -20.41 -25.81
C SER A 432 -40.10 -21.00 -25.36
N ARG A 433 -39.60 -22.10 -25.97
CA ARG A 433 -38.26 -22.65 -25.68
C ARG A 433 -37.12 -21.90 -26.37
N GLN A 434 -37.32 -21.37 -27.57
CA GLN A 434 -36.25 -20.66 -28.30
C GLN A 434 -35.80 -19.33 -27.66
N TYR A 435 -36.58 -18.77 -26.73
CA TYR A 435 -36.19 -17.57 -25.98
C TYR A 435 -35.68 -17.85 -24.55
N MET A 436 -35.66 -19.10 -24.10
CA MET A 436 -35.31 -19.46 -22.70
C MET A 436 -34.17 -20.46 -22.57
N THR A 437 -33.66 -21.06 -23.65
CA THR A 437 -32.44 -21.88 -23.61
C THR A 437 -31.47 -21.48 -24.71
N ASN A 438 -30.49 -20.63 -24.36
CA ASN A 438 -29.26 -20.42 -25.14
C ASN A 438 -28.29 -21.60 -24.93
N GLU A 439 -28.76 -22.82 -25.19
CA GLU A 439 -27.88 -23.94 -25.51
C GLU A 439 -28.03 -24.20 -27.00
N ILE A 440 -27.35 -23.36 -27.80
CA ILE A 440 -27.04 -23.70 -29.18
C ILE A 440 -25.91 -24.73 -29.10
N SER A 441 -26.29 -25.99 -28.89
CA SER A 441 -25.48 -27.12 -29.30
C SER A 441 -25.18 -26.93 -30.79
N SER A 442 -23.91 -26.74 -31.10
CA SER A 442 -23.34 -26.56 -32.42
C SER A 442 -23.55 -27.81 -33.30
N ALA A 443 -24.77 -28.02 -33.77
CA ALA A 443 -25.02 -28.83 -34.96
C ALA A 443 -25.02 -27.86 -36.15
N MET A 444 -23.85 -27.64 -36.75
CA MET A 444 -23.72 -26.96 -38.03
C MET A 444 -24.65 -27.65 -39.03
N ILE A 445 -25.77 -27.00 -39.35
CA ILE A 445 -26.58 -27.37 -40.50
C ILE A 445 -25.71 -27.04 -41.71
N SER A 446 -25.13 -28.08 -42.31
CA SER A 446 -24.39 -27.98 -43.57
C SER A 446 -25.37 -27.57 -44.66
N VAL A 447 -25.39 -26.26 -44.96
CA VAL A 447 -26.16 -25.73 -46.08
C VAL A 447 -25.27 -25.87 -47.32
N LYS A 448 -25.55 -26.88 -48.16
CA LYS A 448 -24.98 -26.92 -49.51
C LYS A 448 -25.60 -25.76 -50.30
N PRO A 449 -24.81 -24.81 -50.83
CA PRO A 449 -25.35 -23.74 -51.66
C PRO A 449 -25.90 -24.30 -52.99
N ASP A 450 -27.19 -24.13 -53.23
CA ASP A 450 -27.93 -24.72 -54.37
C ASP A 450 -27.58 -24.15 -55.76
N ARG A 451 -26.65 -23.18 -55.88
CA ARG A 451 -26.35 -22.52 -57.17
C ARG A 451 -24.86 -22.22 -57.36
N PRO A 452 -24.19 -22.81 -58.37
CA PRO A 452 -22.72 -22.74 -58.56
C PRO A 452 -22.16 -21.37 -59.00
N ASN A 453 -23.00 -20.35 -59.17
CA ASN A 453 -22.58 -19.00 -59.61
C ASN A 453 -22.95 -17.89 -58.61
N THR A 454 -23.09 -18.22 -57.33
CA THR A 454 -23.28 -17.19 -56.29
C THR A 454 -21.94 -16.80 -55.68
N LEU A 455 -21.79 -15.53 -55.31
CA LEU A 455 -20.56 -15.00 -54.69
C LEU A 455 -20.14 -15.81 -53.44
N ALA A 456 -21.12 -16.32 -52.69
CA ALA A 456 -20.90 -17.21 -51.55
C ALA A 456 -20.22 -18.53 -51.94
N PHE A 457 -20.58 -19.12 -53.09
CA PHE A 457 -19.93 -20.32 -53.63
C PHE A 457 -18.46 -20.04 -53.98
N TRP A 458 -18.17 -18.90 -54.60
CA TRP A 458 -16.80 -18.50 -54.96
C TRP A 458 -15.92 -18.18 -53.75
N MET A 459 -16.49 -17.68 -52.66
CA MET A 459 -15.78 -17.49 -51.39
C MET A 459 -15.45 -18.82 -50.70
N VAL A 460 -16.37 -19.80 -50.73
CA VAL A 460 -16.13 -21.12 -50.15
C VAL A 460 -15.11 -21.94 -50.94
N GLU A 461 -15.11 -21.86 -52.28
CA GLU A 461 -14.09 -22.52 -53.12
C GLU A 461 -12.75 -21.77 -53.19
N GLY A 462 -12.60 -20.61 -52.53
CA GLY A 462 -11.36 -19.83 -52.54
C GLY A 462 -10.99 -19.23 -53.91
N ARG A 463 -11.94 -19.17 -54.87
CA ARG A 463 -11.71 -18.62 -56.21
C ARG A 463 -11.79 -17.09 -56.27
N PHE A 464 -12.29 -16.46 -55.22
CA PHE A 464 -12.36 -15.00 -55.13
C PHE A 464 -11.10 -14.45 -54.44
N LYS A 465 -10.11 -13.99 -55.21
CA LYS A 465 -8.99 -13.18 -54.71
C LYS A 465 -9.26 -11.71 -55.04
N PRO A 466 -9.58 -10.84 -54.06
CA PRO A 466 -9.73 -9.42 -54.33
C PRO A 466 -8.39 -8.86 -54.85
N SER A 467 -8.43 -8.02 -55.88
CA SER A 467 -7.22 -7.45 -56.46
C SER A 467 -6.55 -6.53 -55.44
N GLN A 468 -5.34 -6.91 -55.02
CA GLN A 468 -4.47 -6.02 -54.27
C GLN A 468 -4.01 -4.93 -55.23
N LYS A 469 -4.63 -3.76 -55.17
CA LYS A 469 -4.08 -2.55 -55.78
C LYS A 469 -3.00 -1.99 -54.86
N ALA A 470 -1.84 -1.76 -55.46
CA ALA A 470 -0.67 -1.07 -54.92
C ALA A 470 -0.95 0.42 -54.67
#